data_AF-A0A4V2B8S6-F1
#
_entry.id   AF-A0A4V2B8S6-F1
#
_cell.length_a   1.000
_cell.length_b   1.000
_cell.length_c   1.000
_cell.angle_alpha   90.00
_cell.angle_beta   90.00
_cell.angle_gamma   90.00
#
_symmetry.space_group_name_H-M   'P 1'
#
loop_
_entity.id
_entity.type
_entity.pdbx_description
1 polymer ?
#
loop_
_entity_poly.entity_id
_entity_poly.type
_entity_poly.pdbx_seq_one_letter_code
_entity_poly.pdbx_strand_id
1 'polypeptide(L)' 'DFQPPLDIVDGAARVCDPFFSGFNSGKHSWGNFLKDYFPAKW' A
#
# COMPACT_ATOMS: atom_id res chain seq x y z
N ASP A 1 12.39 -21.81 12.33
CA ASP A 1 12.69 -20.68 11.44
C ASP A 1 11.51 -19.73 11.51
N PHE A 2 11.68 -18.54 12.10
CA PHE A 2 10.58 -17.60 12.30
C PHE A 2 10.61 -16.60 11.15
N GLN A 3 9.79 -16.85 10.13
CA GLN A 3 9.50 -15.85 9.12
C GLN A 3 8.39 -14.95 9.68
N PRO A 4 8.64 -13.64 9.84
CA PRO A 4 7.58 -12.72 10.21
C PRO A 4 6.47 -12.80 9.14
N PRO A 5 5.19 -12.73 9.53
CA PRO A 5 4.06 -12.87 8.60
C PRO A 5 3.94 -11.73 7.58
N LEU A 6 4.74 -10.67 7.74
CA LEU A 6 5.03 -9.66 6.73
C LEU A 6 6.53 -9.66 6.51
N ASP A 7 6.98 -9.97 5.30
CA ASP A 7 8.37 -9.73 4.96
C ASP A 7 8.60 -8.24 4.67
N ILE A 8 9.88 -7.87 4.55
CA ILE A 8 10.27 -6.50 4.20
C ILE A 8 9.72 -6.08 2.83
N VAL A 9 9.42 -7.04 1.94
CA VAL A 9 8.91 -6.81 0.60
C VAL A 9 7.44 -6.42 0.63
N ASP A 10 6.62 -7.09 1.44
CA ASP A 10 5.20 -6.77 1.68
C ASP A 10 5.04 -5.38 2.29
N GLY A 11 5.91 -5.02 3.23
CA GLY A 11 5.95 -3.68 3.81
C GLY A 11 6.26 -2.62 2.76
N ALA A 12 7.26 -2.88 1.91
CA ALA A 12 7.62 -1.97 0.82
C ALA A 12 6.50 -1.84 -0.22
N ALA A 13 5.86 -2.95 -0.61
CA ALA A 13 4.76 -2.96 -1.58
C ALA A 13 3.58 -2.10 -1.10
N ARG A 14 3.22 -2.18 0.19
CA ARG A 14 2.13 -1.37 0.78
C ARG A 14 2.35 0.14 0.71
N VAL A 15 3.61 0.58 0.72
CA VAL A 15 3.96 2.01 0.59
C VAL A 15 4.09 2.40 -0.89
N CYS A 16 4.76 1.57 -1.68
CA CYS A 16 5.09 1.85 -3.06
C CYS A 16 3.87 1.80 -3.99
N ASP A 17 2.99 0.83 -3.83
CA ASP A 17 1.84 0.62 -4.73
C ASP A 17 0.93 1.85 -4.89
N PRO A 18 0.40 2.46 -3.80
CA PRO A 18 -0.42 3.67 -3.92
C PRO A 18 0.37 4.89 -4.43
N PHE A 19 1.68 4.94 -4.20
CA PHE A 19 2.54 6.01 -4.71
C PHE A 19 2.69 5.93 -6.23
N PHE A 20 3.06 4.75 -6.76
CA PHE A 20 3.19 4.53 -8.20
C PHE A 20 1.85 4.58 -8.93
N SER A 21 0.80 4.03 -8.34
CA SER A 21 -0.57 4.13 -8.86
C SER A 21 -1.03 5.60 -8.95
N GLY A 22 -0.75 6.40 -7.92
CA GLY A 22 -1.04 7.83 -7.92
C GLY A 22 -0.23 8.61 -8.96
N PHE A 23 1.05 8.29 -9.13
CA PHE A 23 1.90 8.89 -10.16
C PHE A 23 1.41 8.57 -11.58
N ASN A 24 1.10 7.30 -11.87
CA ASN A 24 0.67 6.85 -13.19
C ASN A 24 -0.74 7.33 -13.57
N SER A 25 -1.64 7.47 -12.59
CA SER A 25 -3.03 7.92 -12.82
C SER A 25 -3.22 9.43 -12.69
N GLY A 26 -2.24 10.15 -12.12
CA GLY A 26 -2.36 11.55 -11.72
C GLY A 26 -3.30 11.78 -10.51
N LYS A 27 -3.83 10.71 -9.91
CA LYS A 27 -4.74 10.77 -8.76
C LYS A 27 -4.06 10.24 -7.51
N HIS A 28 -3.51 11.15 -6.73
CA HIS A 28 -2.86 10.80 -5.48
C HIS A 28 -3.88 10.54 -4.36
N SER A 29 -3.72 9.43 -3.65
CA SER A 29 -4.53 9.09 -2.48
C SER A 29 -3.86 9.62 -1.20
N TRP A 30 -4.56 10.47 -0.46
CA TRP A 30 -4.11 11.02 0.83
C TRP A 30 -5.21 10.84 1.87
N GLY A 31 -4.85 10.49 3.11
CA GLY A 31 -5.81 10.37 4.21
C GLY A 31 -6.79 9.21 4.12
N ASN A 32 -6.64 8.31 3.14
CA ASN A 32 -7.44 7.09 3.01
C ASN A 32 -6.76 5.92 3.73
N PHE A 33 -7.55 5.10 4.44
CA PHE A 33 -7.10 3.79 4.89
C PHE A 33 -7.18 2.82 3.71
N LEU A 34 -6.05 2.20 3.35
CA LEU A 34 -6.00 1.25 2.25
C LEU A 34 -5.92 -0.17 2.81
N LYS A 35 -6.97 -0.96 2.56
CA LYS A 35 -6.97 -2.39 2.82
C LYS A 35 -6.83 -3.13 1.50
N ASP A 36 -5.89 -4.07 1.44
CA ASP A 36 -5.62 -4.85 0.23
C ASP A 36 -5.37 -3.96 -1.01
N TYR A 37 -4.70 -2.82 -0.82
CA TYR A 37 -4.41 -1.80 -1.85
C TYR A 37 -5.62 -0.98 -2.34
N PHE A 38 -6.79 -1.11 -1.71
CA PHE A 38 -8.00 -0.34 -2.06
C PHE A 38 -8.51 0.53 -0.90
N PRO A 39 -9.14 1.68 -1.18
CA PRO A 39 -9.78 2.51 -0.15
C PRO A 39 -10.83 1.71 0.62
N ALA A 40 -10.66 1.63 1.93
CA ALA A 40 -11.59 1.00 2.84
C ALA A 40 -12.04 2.01 3.91
N LYS A 41 -13.24 1.77 4.44
CA LYS A 41 -13.65 2.46 5.67
C LYS A 41 -12.76 1.97 6.81
N TRP A 42 -12.46 2.88 7.74
CA TRP A 42 -11.83 2.55 9.02
C TRP A 42 -12.62 1.48 9.76
#